data_AF-A0A0A0LQF1-F1
#
_entry.id   AF-A0A0A0LQF1-F1
#
_cell.length_a   1.000
_cell.length_b   1.000
_cell.length_c   1.000
_cell.angle_alpha   90.00
_cell.angle_beta   90.00
_cell.angle_gamma   90.00
#
_symmetry.space_group_name_H-M   'P 1'
#
loop_
_entity.id
_entity.type
_entity.pdbx_description
1 polymer ?
#
loop_
_entity_poly.entity_id
_entity_poly.type
_entity_poly.pdbx_seq_one_letter_code
_entity_poly.pdbx_strand_id
1 'polypeptide(L)' 'MATTACFIIVSRNNIPIYEAEVGSAVKREDSAQLHQFILHASLDIVQDLAWTTSAMFLKAVDRFNDLVVSVYVTAGHIL' A
#
# COMPACT_ATOMS: atom_id res chain seq x y z
N MET A 1 19.13 11.80 -0.62
CA MET A 1 17.71 12.18 -0.67
C MET A 1 17.00 11.35 0.39
N ALA A 2 16.31 11.97 1.34
CA ALA A 2 15.54 11.22 2.34
C ALA A 2 14.31 10.64 1.62
N THR A 3 14.23 9.32 1.53
CA THR A 3 13.07 8.62 0.96
C THR A 3 12.12 8.26 2.09
N THR A 4 10.86 8.64 1.96
CA THR A 4 9.77 8.21 2.83
C THR A 4 8.94 7.19 2.08
N ALA A 5 8.54 6.12 2.76
CA ALA A 5 7.61 5.12 2.27
C ALA A 5 6.47 4.98 3.29
N CYS A 6 5.24 4.89 2.80
CA CYS A 6 4.10 4.53 3.64
C CYS A 6 3.91 3.02 3.59
N PHE A 7 3.78 2.39 4.76
CA PHE A 7 3.49 0.98 4.93
C PHE A 7 2.19 0.83 5.69
N ILE A 8 1.20 0.18 5.07
CA ILE A 8 -0.12 -0.06 5.65
C ILE A 8 -0.40 -1.56 5.58
N ILE A 9 -1.01 -2.10 6.64
CA ILE A 9 -1.62 -3.43 6.62
C ILE A 9 -3.13 -3.25 6.63
N VAL A 10 -3.81 -3.85 5.67
CA VAL A 10 -5.25 -3.78 5.48
C VAL A 10 -5.85 -5.16 5.77
N SER A 11 -6.82 -5.19 6.69
CA SER A 11 -7.58 -6.40 6.97
C SER A 11 -8.45 -6.80 5.78
N ARG A 12 -8.96 -8.04 5.81
CA ARG A 12 -9.87 -8.57 4.80
C ARG A 12 -11.15 -7.74 4.58
N ASN A 13 -11.50 -6.87 5.53
CA ASN A 13 -12.69 -6.02 5.47
C ASN A 13 -12.39 -4.61 4.92
N ASN A 14 -11.23 -4.41 4.28
CA ASN A 14 -10.75 -3.10 3.81
C ASN A 14 -10.56 -2.07 4.93
N ILE A 15 -10.33 -2.55 6.16
CA ILE A 15 -10.04 -1.70 7.33
C ILE A 15 -8.52 -1.70 7.55
N PRO A 16 -7.83 -0.54 7.52
CA PRO A 16 -6.43 -0.45 7.87
C PRO A 16 -6.24 -0.80 9.36
N ILE A 17 -5.38 -1.78 9.63
CA ILE A 17 -5.10 -2.27 11.00
C ILE A 17 -3.71 -1.87 11.50
N TYR A 18 -2.83 -1.43 10.59
CA TYR A 18 -1.52 -0.90 10.92
C TYR A 18 -1.10 0.13 9.89
N GLU A 19 -0.45 1.19 10.34
CA GLU A 19 0.13 2.22 9.50
C GLU A 19 1.46 2.67 10.09
N ALA A 20 2.48 2.73 9.25
CA ALA A 20 3.79 3.25 9.59
C ALA A 20 4.38 4.02 8.41
N GLU A 21 5.05 5.12 8.73
CA GLU A 21 5.92 5.78 7.78
C GLU A 21 7.36 5.33 8.03
N VAL A 22 8.00 4.89 6.96
CA VAL A 22 9.37 4.37 6.96
C VAL A 22 10.24 5.38 6.22
N GLY A 23 11.20 5.98 6.90
CA GLY A 23 12.11 6.94 6.29
C GLY A 23 12.64 7.96 7.28
N SER A 24 13.59 8.77 6.81
CA SER A 24 14.25 9.81 7.60
C SER A 24 13.70 11.22 7.34
N ALA A 25 12.69 11.35 6.48
CA ALA A 25 12.06 12.63 6.18
C ALA A 25 11.13 13.07 7.30
N VAL A 26 11.03 14.39 7.51
CA VAL A 26 10.11 14.97 8.50
C VAL A 26 8.67 14.65 8.11
N LYS A 27 7.91 14.11 9.07
CA LYS A 27 6.49 13.81 8.94
C LYS A 27 5.72 15.07 8.51
N ARG A 28 5.08 15.03 7.34
CA ARG A 28 4.16 16.09 6.88
C ARG A 28 2.77 15.49 6.80
N GLU A 29 1.80 16.05 7.54
CA GLU A 29 0.42 15.55 7.59
C GLU A 29 -0.23 15.46 6.19
N ASP A 30 0.01 16.45 5.32
CA ASP A 30 -0.49 16.43 3.94
C ASP A 30 0.01 15.20 3.15
N SER A 31 1.25 14.76 3.42
CA SER A 31 1.83 13.59 2.77
C SER A 31 1.17 12.30 3.24
N ALA A 32 0.82 12.20 4.52
CA ALA A 32 0.16 11.04 5.08
C ALA A 32 -1.26 10.88 4.49
N GLN A 33 -2.02 11.96 4.40
CA GLN A 33 -3.36 11.96 3.78
C GLN A 33 -3.31 11.52 2.31
N LEU A 34 -2.32 12.01 1.57
CA LEU A 34 -2.12 11.67 0.17
C LEU A 34 -1.73 10.20 -0.01
N HIS A 35 -0.84 9.67 0.84
CA HIS A 35 -0.51 8.24 0.83
C HIS A 35 -1.72 7.37 1.11
N GLN A 36 -2.55 7.74 2.09
CA GLN A 36 -3.75 6.99 2.45
C GLN A 36 -4.77 6.96 1.30
N PHE A 37 -4.94 8.09 0.60
CA PHE A 37 -5.80 8.17 -0.58
C PHE A 37 -5.31 7.25 -1.71
N ILE A 38 -4.01 7.29 -2.03
CA ILE A 38 -3.43 6.45 -3.08
C ILE A 38 -3.57 4.97 -2.71
N LEU A 39 -3.20 4.59 -1.49
CA LEU A 39 -3.26 3.20 -1.04
C LEU A 39 -4.69 2.65 -1.07
N HIS A 40 -5.67 3.47 -0.70
CA HIS A 40 -7.08 3.08 -0.78
C HIS A 40 -7.53 2.89 -2.24
N ALA A 41 -7.16 3.79 -3.15
CA ALA A 41 -7.48 3.68 -4.57
C ALA A 41 -6.85 2.44 -5.22
N SER A 42 -5.65 2.04 -4.78
CA SER A 42 -4.98 0.86 -5.32
C SER A 42 -5.57 -0.47 -4.82
N LEU A 43 -6.39 -0.49 -3.76
CA LEU A 43 -6.95 -1.74 -3.21
C LEU A 43 -7.86 -2.47 -4.20
N ASP A 44 -8.60 -1.75 -5.04
CA ASP A 44 -9.48 -2.37 -6.05
C ASP A 44 -8.66 -3.18 -7.06
N ILE A 45 -7.52 -2.63 -7.52
CA ILE A 45 -6.60 -3.30 -8.45
C ILE A 45 -5.99 -4.54 -7.80
N VAL A 46 -5.62 -4.45 -6.52
CA VAL A 46 -5.04 -5.55 -5.75
C VAL A 46 -6.01 -6.71 -5.61
N GLN A 47 -7.29 -6.41 -5.33
CA GLN A 47 -8.32 -7.43 -5.22
C GLN A 47 -8.44 -8.21 -6.52
N ASP A 48 -8.53 -7.54 -7.67
CA ASP A 48 -8.58 -8.21 -8.97
C ASP A 48 -7.33 -9.05 -9.23
N LEU A 49 -6.15 -8.49 -8.98
CA LEU A 49 -4.89 -9.15 -9.28
C LEU A 49 -4.65 -10.39 -8.40
N ALA A 50 -5.06 -10.34 -7.13
CA ALA A 50 -4.92 -11.44 -6.17
C ALA A 50 -5.66 -12.72 -6.61
N TRP A 51 -6.72 -12.60 -7.42
CA TRP A 51 -7.43 -13.77 -7.97
C TRP A 51 -6.78 -14.36 -9.23
N THR A 52 -5.80 -13.66 -9.84
CA THR A 52 -5.17 -14.09 -11.09
C THR A 52 -3.83 -14.82 -10.89
N THR A 53 -3.24 -14.72 -9.70
CA THR A 53 -1.91 -15.27 -9.41
C THR A 53 -1.84 -15.86 -8.01
N SER A 54 -1.05 -16.92 -7.85
CA SER A 54 -0.74 -17.51 -6.53
C SER A 54 0.48 -16.86 -5.86
N ALA A 55 1.12 -15.88 -6.50
CA ALA A 55 2.25 -15.17 -5.92
C ALA A 55 1.77 -14.22 -4.81
N MET A 56 2.40 -14.29 -3.63
CA MET A 56 2.09 -13.38 -2.52
C MET A 56 2.60 -11.96 -2.78
N PHE A 57 3.73 -11.80 -3.46
CA PHE A 57 4.27 -10.48 -3.79
C PHE A 57 3.90 -10.05 -5.20
N LEU A 58 3.06 -9.03 -5.31
CA LEU A 58 2.51 -8.53 -6.57
C LEU A 58 3.38 -7.44 -7.23
N LYS A 59 4.52 -7.10 -6.61
CA LYS A 59 5.44 -6.03 -7.07
C LYS A 59 4.66 -4.71 -7.24
N ALA A 60 5.05 -3.88 -8.22
CA ALA A 60 4.40 -2.62 -8.52
C ALA A 60 3.02 -2.83 -9.16
N VAL A 61 1.96 -2.60 -8.38
CA VAL A 61 0.57 -2.78 -8.81
C VAL A 61 -0.08 -1.48 -9.29
N ASP A 62 0.42 -0.34 -8.79
CA ASP A 62 -0.07 0.98 -9.14
C ASP A 62 1.06 2.02 -9.02
N ARG A 63 0.87 3.16 -9.67
CA ARG A 63 1.82 4.28 -9.66
C ARG A 63 1.10 5.62 -9.72
N PHE A 64 1.44 6.49 -8.78
CA PHE A 64 0.98 7.88 -8.76
C PHE A 64 2.19 8.83 -8.67
N ASN A 65 2.45 9.59 -9.74
CA ASN A 65 3.66 10.40 -9.88
C ASN A 65 4.95 9.55 -9.67
N ASP A 66 5.74 9.91 -8.66
CA ASP A 66 6.96 9.20 -8.25
C ASP A 66 6.69 8.13 -7.18
N LEU A 67 5.45 7.99 -6.70
CA LEU A 67 5.06 6.98 -5.73
C LEU A 67 4.72 5.68 -6.46
N VAL A 68 5.40 4.61 -6.07
CA VAL A 68 5.14 3.26 -6.57
C VAL A 68 4.48 2.46 -5.46
N VAL A 69 3.31 1.89 -5.76
CA VAL A 69 2.56 1.06 -4.81
C VAL A 69 2.95 -0.39 -5.04
N SER A 70 3.49 -1.03 -4.00
CA SER A 70 3.80 -2.46 -4.02
C SER A 70 3.04 -3.21 -2.94
N VAL A 71 2.63 -4.44 -3.25
CA VAL A 71 1.67 -5.17 -2.41
C VAL A 71 2.12 -6.59 -2.12
N TYR A 72 1.86 -7.03 -0.88
CA TYR A 72 2.08 -8.38 -0.40
C TYR A 72 0.77 -8.96 0.13
N VAL A 73 0.19 -9.91 -0.61
CA VAL A 73 -1.03 -10.61 -0.24
C VAL A 73 -0.68 -11.82 0.60
N THR A 74 -1.13 -11.84 1.86
CA THR A 74 -0.96 -13.02 2.73
C THR A 74 -1.97 -14.11 2.38
N ALA A 75 -1.68 -15.36 2.78
CA ALA A 75 -2.61 -16.49 2.61
C ALA A 75 -3.98 -16.27 3.29
N GLY A 76 -4.06 -15.38 4.29
CA GLY A 76 -5.30 -15.03 4.97
C GLY A 76 -6.16 -13.98 4.25
N HIS A 77 -5.73 -13.51 3.08
CA HIS A 77 -6.26 -12.34 2.36
C HIS A 77 -6.21 -11.06 3.21
N ILE A 78 -5.13 -10.92 3.98
CA ILE A 78 -4.71 -9.66 4.59
C ILE A 78 -3.68 -9.05 3.63
N LEU A 79 -3.89 -7.78 3.28
CA LEU A 79 -3.18 -7.04 2.23
C LEU A 79 -2.22 -6.01 2.83
#